data_AF-A0A7J3S070-F1
#
_entry.id   AF-A0A7J3S070-F1
#
_cell.length_a   1.000
_cell.length_b   1.000
_cell.length_c   1.000
_cell.angle_alpha   90.00
_cell.angle_beta   90.00
_cell.angle_gamma   90.00
#
_symmetry.space_group_name_H-M   'P 1'
#
loop_
_entity.id
_entity.type
_entity.pdbx_description
1 polymer ?
#
loop_
_entity_poly.entity_id
_entity_poly.type
_entity_poly.pdbx_seq_one_letter_code
_entity_poly.pdbx_strand_id
1 'polypeptide(L)'
;MRLVAAGWHLGFGTFPLLTTLILVIVTWVIISIPVYLAAKIMTGGKATFIEALLGSVAGPIVYFVTLGLAEGFLSLVFFPISIPVGFLLALLALLWVYKAVFGTSWLGAFLIALVATVFTIVLAELLAIVAIVL
;
A
#
# COMPACT_ATOMS: atom_id res chain seq x y z
N MET A 1 -34.16 -1.32 37.19
CA MET A 1 -33.00 -2.14 36.81
C MET A 1 -32.50 -1.60 35.46
N ARG A 2 -31.51 -0.71 35.48
CA ARG A 2 -31.00 -0.05 34.25
C ARG A 2 -30.09 -1.01 33.52
N LEU A 3 -30.46 -1.34 32.28
CA LEU A 3 -29.60 -2.01 31.31
C LEU A 3 -28.38 -1.11 31.06
N VAL A 4 -27.24 -1.50 31.63
CA VAL A 4 -25.94 -1.00 31.19
C VAL A 4 -25.67 -1.71 29.87
N ALA A 5 -26.08 -1.09 28.77
CA ALA A 5 -25.51 -1.39 27.47
C ALA A 5 -24.04 -0.97 27.55
N ALA A 6 -23.19 -1.92 27.97
CA ALA A 6 -21.76 -1.76 27.96
C ALA A 6 -21.35 -1.48 26.52
N GLY A 7 -20.94 -0.23 26.29
CA GLY A 7 -20.59 0.27 24.98
C GLY A 7 -19.55 -0.60 24.32
N TRP A 8 -19.88 -1.08 23.13
CA TRP A 8 -18.90 -1.52 22.15
C TRP A 8 -18.11 -0.29 21.68
N HIS A 9 -17.22 0.23 22.53
CA HIS A 9 -16.27 1.28 22.16
C HIS A 9 -15.02 0.65 21.54
N LEU A 10 -15.20 -0.04 20.41
CA LEU A 10 -14.09 -0.36 19.53
C LEU A 10 -13.74 0.91 18.73
N GLY A 11 -12.92 1.78 19.31
CA GLY A 11 -11.91 2.66 18.67
C GLY A 11 -12.22 3.55 17.46
N PHE A 12 -13.40 3.48 16.85
CA PHE A 12 -13.75 4.16 15.58
C PHE A 12 -15.01 5.02 15.70
N GLY A 13 -15.67 5.03 16.87
CA GLY A 13 -17.06 5.48 17.00
C GLY A 13 -17.31 6.98 17.29
N THR A 14 -16.29 7.84 17.36
CA THR A 14 -16.49 9.24 17.79
C THR A 14 -15.79 10.30 16.97
N PHE A 15 -15.07 9.95 15.90
CA PHE A 15 -14.48 10.96 15.02
C PHE A 15 -15.53 11.48 14.04
N PRO A 16 -15.71 12.80 13.91
CA PRO A 16 -16.52 13.37 12.84
C PRO A 16 -15.99 12.89 11.47
N LEU A 17 -16.90 12.57 10.53
CA LEU A 17 -16.55 12.08 9.19
C LEU A 17 -15.46 12.93 8.51
N LEU A 18 -15.55 14.25 8.67
CA LEU A 18 -14.57 15.19 8.12
C LEU A 18 -13.16 14.96 8.69
N THR A 19 -13.04 14.75 10.01
CA THR A 19 -11.76 14.48 10.67
C THR A 19 -11.16 13.18 10.17
N THR A 20 -11.97 12.11 10.04
CA THR A 20 -11.51 10.82 9.51
C THR A 20 -11.01 10.95 8.08
N LEU A 21 -11.73 11.66 7.20
CA LEU A 21 -11.31 11.86 5.81
C LEU A 21 -9.99 12.64 5.73
N ILE A 22 -9.82 13.68 6.53
CA ILE A 22 -8.57 14.45 6.58
C ILE A 22 -7.41 13.55 7.02
N LEU A 23 -7.58 12.75 8.07
CA LEU A 23 -6.54 11.82 8.54
C LEU A 23 -6.16 10.80 7.46
N VAL A 24 -7.14 10.22 6.77
CA VAL A 24 -6.89 9.28 5.67
C VAL A 24 -6.09 9.95 4.55
N ILE A 25 -6.45 11.16 4.13
CA ILE A 25 -5.73 11.89 3.07
C ILE A 25 -4.31 12.24 3.51
N VAL A 26 -4.13 12.75 4.74
CA VAL A 26 -2.80 13.11 5.26
C VAL A 26 -1.91 11.88 5.37
N THR A 27 -2.42 10.78 5.92
CA THR A 27 -1.69 9.51 5.98
C THR A 27 -1.34 9.03 4.58
N TRP A 28 -2.28 9.08 3.63
CA TRP A 28 -2.04 8.68 2.23
C TRP A 28 -0.93 9.51 1.57
N VAL A 29 -0.92 10.82 1.78
CA VAL A 29 0.16 11.70 1.30
C VAL A 29 1.51 11.30 1.90
N ILE A 30 1.57 11.06 3.22
CA ILE A 30 2.79 10.69 3.93
C ILE A 30 3.34 9.35 3.41
N ILE A 31 2.51 8.31 3.33
CA ILE A 31 2.93 6.97 2.85
C ILE A 31 3.31 6.96 1.37
N SER A 32 2.97 8.01 0.61
CA SER A 32 3.35 8.13 -0.80
C SER A 32 4.76 8.72 -0.99
N ILE A 33 5.35 9.32 0.06
CA ILE A 33 6.71 9.88 0.01
C ILE A 33 7.77 8.81 -0.34
N PRO A 34 7.81 7.63 0.29
CA PRO A 34 8.77 6.57 -0.06
C PRO A 34 8.67 6.14 -1.52
N VAL A 35 7.45 5.97 -2.03
CA VAL A 35 7.18 5.57 -3.42
C VAL A 35 7.63 6.67 -4.37
N TYR A 36 7.35 7.94 -4.06
CA TYR A 36 7.80 9.08 -4.85
C TYR A 36 9.32 9.14 -4.93
N LEU A 37 10.03 9.04 -3.80
CA LEU A 37 11.49 9.10 -3.78
C LEU A 37 12.11 7.94 -4.58
N ALA A 38 11.63 6.72 -4.38
CA ALA A 38 12.09 5.56 -5.13
C ALA A 38 11.86 5.73 -6.64
N ALA A 39 10.66 6.13 -7.04
CA ALA A 39 10.31 6.38 -8.44
C ALA A 39 11.14 7.52 -9.05
N LYS A 40 11.40 8.59 -8.28
CA LYS A 40 12.21 9.72 -8.73
C LYS A 40 13.63 9.29 -9.08
N ILE A 41 14.25 8.45 -8.25
CA ILE A 41 15.59 7.92 -8.50
C ILE A 41 15.57 7.01 -9.73
N MET A 42 14.61 6.08 -9.81
CA MET A 42 14.57 5.07 -10.89
C MET A 42 14.16 5.62 -12.25
N THR A 43 13.44 6.75 -12.30
CA THR A 43 13.00 7.39 -13.55
C THR A 43 13.92 8.53 -14.01
N GLY A 44 15.05 8.75 -13.34
CA GLY A 44 15.96 9.86 -13.64
C GLY A 44 15.32 11.23 -13.42
N GLY A 45 14.47 11.34 -12.39
CA GLY A 45 13.81 12.59 -12.02
C GLY A 45 12.48 12.86 -12.72
N LYS A 46 11.98 11.96 -13.57
CA LYS A 46 10.72 12.18 -14.32
C LYS A 46 9.45 11.94 -13.50
N ALA A 47 9.50 11.04 -12.52
CA ALA A 47 8.34 10.74 -11.67
C ALA A 47 7.83 11.98 -10.92
N THR A 48 6.51 12.09 -10.85
CA THR A 48 5.76 13.14 -10.17
C THR A 48 5.17 12.61 -8.86
N PHE A 49 4.85 13.52 -7.94
CA PHE A 49 4.20 13.13 -6.69
C PHE A 49 2.77 12.62 -6.90
N ILE A 50 2.07 13.12 -7.92
CA ILE A 50 0.72 12.66 -8.28
C ILE A 50 0.76 11.19 -8.74
N GLU A 51 1.72 10.82 -9.58
CA GLU A 51 1.94 9.42 -9.96
C GLU A 51 2.24 8.55 -8.74
N ALA A 52 3.01 9.06 -7.76
CA ALA A 52 3.29 8.32 -6.52
C ALA A 52 2.06 8.13 -5.63
N LEU A 53 1.18 9.13 -5.52
CA LEU A 53 -0.12 9.02 -4.85
C LEU A 53 -0.97 7.92 -5.49
N LEU A 54 -1.04 7.90 -6.83
CA LEU A 54 -1.76 6.86 -7.55
C LEU A 54 -1.13 5.48 -7.34
N GLY A 55 0.19 5.37 -7.47
CA GLY A 55 0.92 4.11 -7.31
C GLY A 55 0.78 3.52 -5.90
N SER A 56 0.82 4.34 -4.86
CA SER A 56 0.73 3.89 -3.46
C SER A 56 -0.64 3.32 -3.07
N VAL A 57 -1.71 3.69 -3.78
CA VAL A 57 -3.06 3.13 -3.60
C VAL A 57 -3.36 2.04 -4.62
N ALA A 58 -3.08 2.29 -5.90
CA ALA A 58 -3.36 1.33 -6.97
C ALA A 58 -2.54 0.05 -6.81
N GLY A 59 -1.28 0.14 -6.37
CA GLY A 59 -0.40 -1.01 -6.16
C GLY A 59 -0.99 -2.04 -5.18
N PRO A 60 -1.27 -1.65 -3.91
CA PRO A 60 -1.91 -2.54 -2.94
C PRO A 60 -3.29 -3.04 -3.38
N ILE A 61 -4.13 -2.19 -3.98
CA ILE A 61 -5.46 -2.61 -4.47
C ILE A 61 -5.31 -3.72 -5.51
N VAL A 62 -4.49 -3.50 -6.54
CA VAL A 62 -4.28 -4.48 -7.61
C VAL A 62 -3.64 -5.75 -7.06
N TYR A 63 -2.70 -5.64 -6.12
CA TYR A 63 -2.09 -6.79 -5.45
C TYR A 63 -3.14 -7.65 -4.74
N PHE A 64 -3.94 -7.07 -3.84
CA PHE A 64 -4.92 -7.84 -3.06
C PHE A 64 -6.04 -8.42 -3.92
N VAL A 65 -6.51 -7.67 -4.93
CA VAL A 65 -7.50 -8.18 -5.88
C VAL A 65 -6.93 -9.34 -6.68
N THR A 66 -5.70 -9.21 -7.21
CA THR A 66 -5.07 -10.28 -8.00
C THR A 66 -4.80 -11.51 -7.15
N LEU A 67 -4.32 -11.34 -5.91
CA LEU A 67 -4.08 -12.44 -4.98
C LEU A 67 -5.37 -13.20 -4.68
N GLY A 68 -6.44 -12.50 -4.28
CA GLY A 68 -7.72 -13.12 -3.94
C GLY A 68 -8.36 -13.83 -5.13
N LEU A 69 -8.29 -13.25 -6.33
CA LEU A 69 -8.78 -13.91 -7.55
C LEU A 69 -7.93 -15.12 -7.93
N ALA A 70 -6.62 -15.02 -7.88
CA ALA A 70 -5.71 -16.10 -8.24
C ALA A 70 -5.82 -17.28 -7.26
N GLU A 71 -5.77 -17.04 -5.96
CA GLU A 71 -5.94 -18.08 -4.93
C GLU A 71 -7.35 -18.68 -4.98
N GLY A 72 -8.37 -17.84 -5.13
CA GLY A 72 -9.76 -18.27 -5.26
C GLY A 72 -9.96 -19.20 -6.45
N PHE A 73 -9.43 -18.87 -7.62
CA PHE A 73 -9.53 -19.72 -8.81
C PHE A 73 -8.64 -20.98 -8.70
N LEU A 74 -7.37 -20.81 -8.33
CA LEU A 74 -6.41 -21.93 -8.28
C LEU A 74 -6.76 -22.95 -7.19
N SER A 75 -7.39 -22.54 -6.09
CA SER A 75 -7.85 -23.48 -5.06
C SER A 75 -8.92 -24.45 -5.57
N LEU A 76 -9.71 -24.06 -6.58
CA LEU A 76 -10.72 -24.92 -7.21
C LEU A 76 -10.11 -25.99 -8.14
N VAL A 77 -8.91 -25.76 -8.66
CA VAL A 77 -8.29 -26.61 -9.69
C VAL A 77 -7.04 -27.34 -9.15
N PHE A 78 -6.19 -26.65 -8.40
CA PHE A 78 -4.89 -27.11 -7.92
C PHE A 78 -4.56 -26.54 -6.53
N PHE A 79 -5.19 -27.09 -5.49
CA PHE A 79 -5.06 -26.65 -4.10
C PHE A 79 -3.61 -26.46 -3.60
N PRO A 80 -2.65 -27.38 -3.82
CA PRO A 80 -1.32 -27.29 -3.21
C PRO A 80 -0.45 -26.12 -3.69
N ILE A 81 -0.69 -25.62 -4.90
CA ILE A 81 0.12 -24.57 -5.53
C ILE A 81 -0.60 -23.21 -5.57
N SER A 82 -1.84 -23.16 -5.12
CA SER A 82 -2.71 -21.96 -5.19
C SER A 82 -2.06 -20.74 -4.53
N ILE A 83 -1.55 -20.90 -3.32
CA ILE A 83 -0.88 -19.84 -2.55
C ILE A 83 0.40 -19.35 -3.26
N PRO A 84 1.44 -20.18 -3.48
CA PRO A 84 2.70 -19.67 -4.04
C PRO A 84 2.53 -19.07 -5.45
N VAL A 85 1.67 -19.65 -6.30
CA VAL A 85 1.40 -19.11 -7.63
C VAL A 85 0.57 -17.83 -7.55
N GLY A 86 -0.42 -17.77 -6.66
CA GLY A 86 -1.21 -16.56 -6.41
C GLY A 86 -0.35 -15.38 -5.97
N PHE A 87 0.58 -15.60 -5.05
CA PHE A 87 1.55 -14.59 -4.62
C PHE A 87 2.43 -14.09 -5.77
N LEU A 88 2.94 -14.99 -6.62
CA LEU A 88 3.75 -14.61 -7.78
C LEU A 88 2.93 -13.75 -8.77
N LEU A 89 1.69 -14.13 -9.06
CA LEU A 89 0.81 -13.37 -9.95
C LEU A 89 0.48 -11.99 -9.36
N ALA A 90 0.18 -11.92 -8.06
CA ALA A 90 -0.10 -10.67 -7.37
C ALA A 90 1.13 -9.74 -7.37
N LEU A 91 2.33 -10.28 -7.15
CA LEU A 91 3.57 -9.53 -7.23
C LEU A 91 3.80 -8.97 -8.64
N LEU A 92 3.62 -9.79 -9.68
CA LEU A 92 3.73 -9.35 -11.07
C LEU A 92 2.71 -8.25 -11.41
N ALA A 93 1.49 -8.35 -10.90
CA ALA A 93 0.46 -7.33 -11.07
C ALA A 93 0.84 -6.01 -10.37
N LEU A 94 1.39 -6.06 -9.17
CA LEU A 94 1.92 -4.88 -8.48
C LEU A 94 3.04 -4.22 -9.28
N LEU A 95 4.00 -5.01 -9.78
CA LEU A 95 5.09 -4.50 -10.61
C LEU A 95 4.55 -3.89 -11.91
N TRP A 96 3.51 -4.48 -12.49
CA TRP A 96 2.84 -3.92 -13.66
C TRP A 96 2.22 -2.55 -13.37
N VAL A 97 1.59 -2.35 -12.20
CA VAL A 97 1.08 -1.03 -11.80
C VAL A 97 2.19 0.01 -11.76
N TYR A 98 3.31 -0.28 -11.09
CA TYR A 98 4.44 0.66 -11.03
C TYR A 98 5.05 0.91 -12.41
N LYS A 99 5.14 -0.13 -13.24
CA LYS A 99 5.58 0.00 -14.62
C LYS A 99 4.67 0.96 -15.42
N ALA A 100 3.35 0.80 -15.30
CA ALA A 100 2.36 1.59 -16.01
C ALA A 100 2.28 3.03 -15.50
N VAL A 101 2.28 3.22 -14.18
CA VAL A 101 2.17 4.54 -13.54
C VAL A 101 3.42 5.39 -13.75
N PHE A 102 4.62 4.81 -13.65
CA PHE A 102 5.87 5.56 -13.75
C PHE A 102 6.55 5.48 -15.12
N GLY A 103 5.93 4.81 -16.10
CA GLY A 103 6.47 4.69 -17.45
C GLY A 103 7.86 4.04 -17.50
N THR A 104 8.12 3.06 -16.65
CA THR A 104 9.45 2.43 -16.49
C THR A 104 9.51 1.02 -17.09
N SER A 105 10.68 0.37 -17.01
CA SER A 105 10.86 -1.03 -17.39
C SER A 105 10.42 -1.97 -16.25
N TRP A 106 10.33 -3.28 -16.51
CA TRP A 106 10.04 -4.26 -15.47
C TRP A 106 11.08 -4.26 -14.35
N LEU A 107 12.37 -4.17 -14.71
CA LEU A 107 13.45 -4.05 -13.75
C LEU A 107 13.33 -2.73 -12.96
N GLY A 108 12.99 -1.63 -13.63
CA GLY A 108 12.75 -0.34 -12.97
C GLY A 108 11.61 -0.42 -11.96
N ALA A 109 10.47 -1.03 -12.32
CA ALA A 109 9.35 -1.23 -11.41
C ALA A 109 9.72 -2.09 -10.19
N PHE A 110 10.51 -3.15 -10.40
CA PHE A 110 11.03 -3.97 -9.31
C PHE A 110 11.95 -3.19 -8.37
N LEU A 111 12.88 -2.40 -8.93
CA LEU A 111 13.76 -1.55 -8.13
C LEU A 111 12.98 -0.45 -7.39
N ILE A 112 11.92 0.12 -7.98
CA ILE A 112 11.02 1.05 -7.28
C ILE A 112 10.42 0.37 -6.06
N ALA A 113 9.87 -0.85 -6.20
CA ALA A 113 9.28 -1.56 -5.07
C ALA A 113 10.30 -1.83 -3.95
N LEU A 114 11.51 -2.27 -4.32
CA LEU A 114 12.59 -2.56 -3.37
C LEU A 114 13.08 -1.29 -2.65
N VAL A 115 13.37 -0.22 -3.38
CA VAL A 115 13.85 1.04 -2.81
C VAL A 115 12.75 1.73 -2.00
N ALA A 116 11.49 1.69 -2.46
CA ALA A 116 10.36 2.22 -1.71
C ALA A 116 10.20 1.48 -0.38
N THR A 117 10.44 0.17 -0.34
CA THR A 117 10.40 -0.61 0.91
C THR A 117 11.43 -0.10 1.92
N VAL A 118 12.66 0.15 1.47
CA VAL A 118 13.71 0.74 2.32
C VAL A 118 13.29 2.11 2.85
N PHE A 119 12.79 3.00 1.99
CA PHE A 119 12.31 4.31 2.43
C PHE A 119 11.10 4.22 3.37
N THR A 120 10.21 3.25 3.17
CA THR A 120 9.06 3.02 4.06
C THR A 120 9.51 2.61 5.45
N ILE A 121 10.51 1.72 5.55
CA ILE A 121 11.09 1.34 6.84
C ILE A 121 11.67 2.56 7.54
N VAL A 122 12.48 3.36 6.83
CA VAL A 122 13.06 4.60 7.40
C VAL A 122 11.96 5.57 7.84
N LEU A 123 10.94 5.78 7.03
CA LEU A 123 9.82 6.66 7.38
C LEU A 123 9.05 6.15 8.60
N ALA A 124 8.81 4.83 8.69
CA ALA A 124 8.12 4.22 9.82
C ALA A 124 8.88 4.44 11.14
N GLU A 125 10.20 4.24 11.13
CA GLU A 125 11.05 4.50 12.30
C GLU A 125 11.03 5.98 12.71
N LEU A 126 11.12 6.90 11.74
CA LEU A 126 11.03 8.34 12.02
C LEU A 126 9.69 8.73 12.66
N LEU A 127 8.58 8.20 12.13
CA LEU A 127 7.25 8.44 12.69
C LEU A 127 7.08 7.83 14.09
N ALA A 128 7.64 6.64 14.32
CA ALA A 128 7.62 5.99 15.63
C ALA A 128 8.36 6.82 16.68
N ILE A 129 9.54 7.35 16.35
CA ILE A 129 10.30 8.22 17.25
C ILE A 129 9.48 9.47 17.58
N VAL A 130 8.92 10.14 16.58
CA VAL A 130 8.09 11.34 16.78
C VAL A 130 6.89 11.03 17.67
N ALA A 131 6.23 9.89 17.47
CA ALA A 131 5.07 9.48 18.27
C ALA A 131 5.42 9.12 19.72
N ILE A 132 6.67 8.79 20.03
CA ILE A 132 7.13 8.54 21.40
C ILE A 132 7.50 9.84 22.12
N VAL A 133 8.00 10.83 21.38
CA VAL A 133 8.50 12.10 21.93
C VAL A 133 7.36 13.11 22.21
N LEU A 134 6.27 13.04 21.44
CA LEU A 134 5.08 13.88 21.59
C LEU A 134 4.08 13.27 22.58
#